data_AF-A0A6C0FLH1-F1
#
_entry.id   AF-A0A6C0FLH1-F1
#
_cell.length_a   1.000
_cell.length_b   1.000
_cell.length_c   1.000
_cell.angle_alpha   90.00
_cell.angle_beta   90.00
_cell.angle_gamma   90.00
#
_symmetry.space_group_name_H-M   'P 1'
#
loop_
_entity.id
_entity.type
_entity.pdbx_description
1 polymer ?
#
loop_
_entity_poly.entity_id
_entity_poly.type
_entity_poly.pdbx_seq_one_letter_code
_entity_poly.pdbx_strand_id
1 'polypeptide(L)' 'MPLRSGKEYRKKDYLKVLFPKETQPFNMVLLPEKGLQYKVNIDFDESSKAWRKNKIQLGEGMFKYKRPSRKN' A
#
# COMPACT_ATOMS: atom_id res chain seq x y z
N MET A 1 24.82 -18.52 7.58
CA MET A 1 23.71 -17.60 7.22
C MET A 1 23.96 -16.28 7.94
N PRO A 2 24.33 -15.19 7.25
CA PRO A 2 24.69 -13.96 7.94
C PRO A 2 23.42 -13.19 8.35
N LEU A 3 22.94 -13.48 9.55
CA LEU A 3 22.07 -12.61 10.34
C LEU A 3 22.95 -11.95 11.41
N ARG A 4 23.49 -10.74 11.17
CA ARG A 4 24.09 -9.96 12.27
C ARG A 4 24.19 -8.44 12.11
N SER A 5 23.84 -7.86 10.97
CA SER A 5 23.57 -6.42 10.91
C SER A 5 22.41 -6.15 9.95
N GLY A 6 21.22 -5.84 10.49
CA GLY A 6 20.00 -5.63 9.69
C GLY A 6 20.03 -4.41 8.75
N LYS A 7 21.17 -3.75 8.61
CA LYS A 7 21.36 -2.52 7.82
C LYS A 7 22.23 -2.71 6.57
N GLU A 8 23.03 -3.77 6.48
CA GLU A 8 23.90 -3.99 5.31
C GLU A 8 23.10 -4.29 4.03
N TYR A 9 21.99 -5.02 4.17
CA TYR A 9 21.05 -5.33 3.09
C TYR A 9 20.38 -4.10 2.46
N ARG A 10 20.43 -2.93 3.12
CA ARG A 10 19.87 -1.68 2.61
C ARG A 10 20.83 -0.93 1.69
N LYS A 11 22.13 -1.27 1.71
CA LYS A 11 23.11 -0.63 0.84
C LYS A 11 22.78 -0.99 -0.62
N LYS A 12 22.65 0.03 -1.47
CA LYS A 12 22.32 -0.14 -2.90
C LYS A 12 23.26 -1.13 -3.61
N ASP A 13 24.52 -1.16 -3.19
CA ASP A 13 25.53 -2.01 -3.81
C ASP A 13 25.35 -3.49 -3.46
N TYR A 14 24.87 -3.80 -2.24
CA TYR A 14 24.57 -5.17 -1.84
C TYR A 14 23.36 -5.73 -2.61
N LEU A 15 22.32 -4.92 -2.81
CA LEU A 15 21.14 -5.29 -3.60
C LEU A 15 21.48 -5.57 -5.07
N LYS A 16 22.42 -4.83 -5.66
CA LYS A 16 22.86 -5.07 -7.06
C LYS A 16 23.59 -6.40 -7.21
N VAL A 17 24.36 -6.81 -6.19
CA VAL A 17 25.09 -8.09 -6.19
C VAL A 17 24.14 -9.28 -6.04
N LEU A 18 23.13 -9.16 -5.18
CA LEU A 18 22.14 -10.23 -4.98
C LEU A 18 21.08 -10.32 -6.09
N PHE A 19 20.70 -9.19 -6.68
CA PHE A 19 19.66 -9.13 -7.70
C PHE A 19 20.20 -8.43 -8.95
N PRO A 20 20.84 -9.17 -9.87
CA PRO A 20 21.27 -8.66 -11.16
C PRO A 20 20.06 -8.16 -11.98
N LYS A 21 20.20 -7.05 -12.70
CA LYS A 21 19.09 -6.49 -13.50
C LYS A 21 18.69 -7.38 -14.68
N GLU A 22 19.62 -8.17 -15.18
CA GLU A 22 19.44 -9.03 -16.37
C GLU A 22 18.48 -10.19 -16.12
N THR A 23 18.39 -10.66 -14.88
CA THR A 23 17.56 -11.82 -14.49
C THR A 23 16.26 -11.41 -13.78
N GLN A 24 15.98 -10.11 -13.67
CA GLN A 24 14.79 -9.62 -12.96
C GLN A 24 13.56 -9.60 -13.89
N PRO A 25 12.48 -10.33 -13.56
CA PRO A 25 11.26 -10.33 -14.37
C PRO A 25 10.46 -9.02 -14.28
N PHE A 26 10.76 -8.15 -13.32
CA PHE A 26 10.13 -6.84 -13.15
C PHE A 26 11.11 -5.83 -12.53
N ASN A 27 10.87 -4.54 -12.79
CA ASN A 27 11.74 -3.47 -12.31
C ASN A 27 11.53 -3.20 -10.81
N MET A 28 12.58 -3.33 -10.00
CA MET A 28 12.52 -3.01 -8.57
C MET A 28 12.80 -1.51 -8.31
N VAL A 29 11.85 -0.81 -7.70
CA VAL A 29 12.02 0.57 -7.23
C VAL A 29 12.21 0.56 -5.72
N LEU A 30 13.37 1.01 -5.24
CA LEU A 30 13.60 1.17 -3.81
C LEU A 30 12.78 2.34 -3.27
N LEU A 31 11.98 2.08 -2.23
CA LEU A 31 11.31 3.15 -1.52
C LEU A 31 12.38 4.07 -0.88
N PRO A 32 12.17 5.39 -0.90
CA PRO A 32 13.09 6.34 -0.28
C PRO A 32 13.23 6.02 1.21
N GLU A 33 14.44 6.18 1.75
CA GLU A 33 14.68 6.00 3.18
C GLU A 33 13.79 6.94 3.99
N LYS A 34 13.30 6.45 5.14
CA LYS A 34 12.37 7.14 6.04
C LYS A 34 12.74 8.61 6.22
N GLY A 35 12.09 9.47 5.45
CA GLY A 35 12.38 10.91 5.35
C GLY A 35 11.26 11.66 4.65
N LEU A 36 10.55 11.00 3.73
CA LEU A 36 9.16 11.35 3.42
C LEU A 36 8.28 10.82 4.56
N GLN A 37 8.29 11.52 5.70
CA GLN A 37 7.19 11.40 6.64
C GLN A 37 5.96 11.97 5.92
N TYR A 38 5.23 11.11 5.21
CA TYR A 38 3.86 11.46 4.86
C TYR A 38 3.18 11.83 6.18
N LYS A 39 2.67 13.05 6.26
CA LYS A 39 1.84 13.44 7.39
C LYS A 39 0.59 12.58 7.29
N VAL A 40 0.59 11.45 7.98
CA VAL A 40 -0.52 10.50 8.01
C VAL A 40 -1.61 11.15 8.86
N ASN A 41 -2.42 11.99 8.21
CA ASN A 41 -3.62 12.57 8.81
C ASN A 41 -4.80 11.69 8.40
N ILE A 42 -4.99 10.58 9.12
CA ILE A 42 -6.15 9.72 8.90
C ILE A 42 -7.29 10.25 9.76
N ASP A 43 -8.24 10.91 9.11
CA ASP A 43 -9.52 11.25 9.75
C ASP A 43 -10.44 10.02 9.66
N PHE A 44 -10.59 9.33 10.78
CA PHE A 44 -11.45 8.15 10.88
C PHE A 44 -12.94 8.48 10.71
N ASP A 45 -13.36 9.69 11.09
CA ASP A 45 -14.75 10.11 11.02
C ASP A 45 -15.15 10.38 9.57
N GLU A 46 -14.33 11.14 8.85
CA GLU A 46 -14.54 11.38 7.42
C GLU A 46 -14.47 10.06 6.63
N SER A 47 -13.49 9.21 6.94
CA SER A 47 -13.36 7.89 6.29
C SER A 47 -14.59 7.03 6.52
N SER A 48 -15.11 6.99 7.75
CA SER A 48 -16.32 6.24 8.10
C SER A 48 -17.57 6.80 7.41
N LYS A 49 -17.70 8.13 7.31
CA LYS A 49 -18.79 8.79 6.58
C LYS A 49 -18.73 8.46 5.08
N ALA A 50 -17.55 8.54 4.47
CA ALA A 50 -17.34 8.20 3.06
C ALA A 50 -17.67 6.72 2.78
N TRP A 51 -17.25 5.81 3.66
CA TRP A 51 -17.57 4.39 3.56
C TRP A 51 -19.09 4.13 3.61
N ARG A 52 -19.80 4.78 4.55
CA ARG A 52 -21.27 4.69 4.63
C ARG A 52 -21.93 5.29 3.38
N LYS A 53 -21.43 6.40 2.85
CA LYS A 53 -21.97 7.05 1.63
C LYS A 53 -21.91 6.13 0.40
N ASN A 54 -20.92 5.24 0.31
CA ASN A 54 -20.78 4.26 -0.77
C ASN A 54 -21.62 3.00 -0.59
N LYS A 55 -22.26 2.84 0.57
CA LYS A 55 -23.12 1.70 0.91
C LYS A 55 -24.58 2.12 1.03
N ILE A 56 -25.46 1.14 0.96
CA ILE A 56 -26.89 1.22 1.18
C ILE A 56 -27.15 0.30 2.37
N GLN A 57 -27.74 0.83 3.44
CA GLN A 57 -28.15 0.02 4.59
C GLN A 57 -29.42 -0.76 4.21
N LEU A 58 -29.41 -2.08 4.39
CA LEU A 58 -30.52 -2.96 4.04
C LEU A 58 -31.44 -3.29 5.23
N GLY A 59 -31.05 -2.92 6.45
CA GLY A 59 -31.69 -3.34 7.71
C GLY A 59 -30.86 -4.38 8.46
N GLU A 60 -31.16 -4.63 9.73
CA GLU A 60 -30.51 -5.68 10.57
C GLU A 60 -28.97 -5.65 10.59
N GLY A 61 -28.36 -4.48 10.41
CA GLY A 61 -26.90 -4.32 10.35
C GLY A 61 -26.27 -4.71 8.99
N MET A 62 -27.08 -5.02 7.98
CA MET A 62 -26.60 -5.38 6.64
C MET A 62 -26.37 -4.14 5.76
N PHE A 63 -25.33 -4.20 4.91
CA PHE A 63 -24.96 -3.15 3.97
C PHE A 63 -24.65 -3.71 2.58
N LYS A 64 -25.07 -3.00 1.53
CA LYS A 64 -24.79 -3.31 0.12
C LYS A 64 -24.08 -2.15 -0.55
N TYR A 65 -23.08 -2.42 -1.38
CA TYR A 65 -22.45 -1.36 -2.17
C TYR A 65 -23.41 -0.82 -3.24
N LYS A 66 -23.36 0.50 -3.45
CA LYS A 66 -24.03 1.14 -4.58
C LYS A 66 -23.43 0.60 -5.87
N ARG A 67 -24.25 0.00 -6.73
CA ARG A 67 -23.81 -0.36 -8.09
C ARG A 67 -23.86 0.92 -8.94
N PRO A 68 -22.82 1.24 -9.71
CA PRO A 68 -22.96 2.24 -10.75
C PRO A 68 -24.05 1.76 -11.70
N SER A 69 -25.06 2.60 -11.97
CA SER A 69 -26.01 2.30 -13.03
C SER A 69 -25.22 2.26 -14.33
N ARG A 70 -25.32 1.15 -15.06
CA ARG A 70 -24.94 1.16 -16.48
C ARG A 70 -25.92 2.12 -17.13
N LYS A 71 -25.47 3.33 -17.47
CA LYS A 71 -26.22 4.18 -18.40
C LYS A 71 -26.17 3.44 -19.73
N ASN A 72 -27.33 2.95 -20.18
CA ASN A 72 -27.54 2.52 -21.55
C ASN A 72 -27.60 3.74 -22.46
#